data_AF-A0A183U6T2-F1
#
_entry.id   AF-A0A183U6T2-F1
#
_cell.length_a   1.000
_cell.length_b   1.000
_cell.length_c   1.000
_cell.angle_alpha   90.00
_cell.angle_beta   90.00
_cell.angle_gamma   90.00
#
_symmetry.space_group_name_H-M   'P 1'
#
loop_
_entity.id
_entity.type
_entity.pdbx_description
1 polymer ?
#
loop_
_entity_poly.entity_id
_entity_poly.type
_entity_poly.pdbx_seq_one_letter_code
_entity_poly.pdbx_strand_id
1 'polypeptide(L)'
;MAHWFHRNPIKATDEVKFELKSVLTSPESSRICGQLRVRRKQLLEYFSNASNDLKSVDDDFNEYLALFAGFIVPIGPSGREYGAASKLAPLLRFRWANSMTGPTAV
;
A
#
# COMPACT_ATOMS: atom_id res chain seq x y z
N MET A 1 -30.53 10.01 18.21
CA MET A 1 -30.03 11.31 17.72
C MET A 1 -29.24 11.05 16.44
N ALA A 2 -29.53 11.79 15.38
CA ALA A 2 -28.73 11.72 14.16
C ALA A 2 -27.56 12.71 14.27
N HIS A 3 -26.35 12.27 13.97
CA HIS A 3 -25.17 13.13 13.90
C HIS A 3 -24.86 13.41 12.44
N TRP A 4 -24.61 14.68 12.10
CA TRP A 4 -24.13 15.06 10.78
C TRP A 4 -22.61 15.23 10.84
N PHE A 5 -21.92 14.59 9.89
CA PHE A 5 -20.48 14.75 9.76
C PHE A 5 -20.11 15.03 8.31
N HIS A 6 -19.42 16.15 8.09
CA HIS A 6 -18.75 16.42 6.82
C HIS A 6 -17.69 15.34 6.52
N ARG A 7 -17.61 14.91 5.27
CA ARG A 7 -16.59 13.97 4.77
C ARG A 7 -16.05 14.51 3.45
N ASN A 8 -14.74 14.70 3.41
CA ASN A 8 -14.06 14.94 2.14
C ASN A 8 -14.00 13.64 1.33
N PRO A 9 -13.88 13.72 -0.01
CA PRO A 9 -13.68 12.56 -0.85
C PRO A 9 -12.46 11.72 -0.43
N ILE A 10 -12.58 10.39 -0.57
CA ILE A 10 -11.46 9.47 -0.36
C ILE A 10 -10.41 9.70 -1.46
N LYS A 11 -9.13 9.64 -1.08
CA LYS A 11 -8.00 9.83 -2.01
C LYS A 11 -7.95 8.69 -3.02
N ALA A 12 -8.12 9.00 -4.30
CA ALA A 12 -7.84 8.05 -5.38
C ALA A 12 -6.33 7.82 -5.51
N THR A 13 -5.93 6.68 -6.09
CA THR A 13 -4.54 6.33 -6.40
C THR A 13 -4.48 5.53 -7.69
N ASP A 14 -3.34 5.60 -8.37
CA ASP A 14 -3.11 4.74 -9.51
C ASP A 14 -2.90 3.28 -9.13
N GLU A 15 -3.13 2.41 -10.10
CA GLU A 15 -2.71 1.02 -10.01
C GLU A 15 -1.17 0.93 -9.93
N VAL A 16 -0.67 0.14 -8.97
CA VAL A 16 0.74 -0.16 -8.82
C VAL A 16 0.91 -1.67 -8.97
N LYS A 17 1.62 -2.08 -10.03
CA LYS A 17 1.76 -3.50 -10.39
C LYS A 17 2.85 -4.24 -9.61
N PHE A 18 3.75 -3.52 -8.93
CA PHE A 18 4.92 -4.08 -8.25
C PHE A 18 5.84 -4.93 -9.16
N GLU A 19 5.81 -4.68 -10.47
CA GLU A 19 6.69 -5.33 -11.44
C GLU A 19 8.03 -4.56 -11.49
N LEU A 20 9.01 -4.96 -10.67
CA LEU A 20 10.32 -4.29 -10.61
C LEU A 20 11.26 -4.67 -11.79
N LYS A 21 10.70 -5.20 -12.89
CA LYS A 21 11.43 -5.60 -14.11
C LYS A 21 12.68 -6.44 -13.78
N SER A 22 13.85 -6.05 -14.28
CA SER A 22 15.14 -6.73 -14.09
C SER A 22 15.64 -6.77 -12.64
N VAL A 23 14.99 -6.05 -11.71
CA VAL A 23 15.31 -6.16 -10.27
C VAL A 23 14.78 -7.47 -9.68
N LEU A 24 13.69 -8.02 -10.21
CA LEU A 24 13.14 -9.30 -9.78
C LEU A 24 13.86 -10.43 -10.52
N THR A 25 14.86 -11.02 -9.86
CA THR A 25 15.68 -12.09 -10.46
C THR A 25 15.28 -13.49 -10.00
N SER A 26 14.44 -13.61 -8.97
CA SER A 26 14.04 -14.90 -8.41
C SER A 26 12.52 -15.15 -8.47
N PRO A 27 12.08 -16.42 -8.56
CA PRO A 27 10.67 -16.78 -8.47
C PRO A 27 10.02 -16.29 -7.16
N GLU A 28 10.73 -16.31 -6.04
CA GLU A 28 10.24 -15.89 -4.74
C GLU A 28 9.99 -14.38 -4.68
N SER A 29 10.91 -13.58 -5.25
CA SER A 29 10.77 -12.13 -5.32
C SER A 29 9.60 -11.73 -6.23
N SER A 30 9.39 -12.47 -7.33
CA SER A 30 8.23 -12.29 -8.20
C SER A 30 6.92 -12.64 -7.48
N ARG A 31 6.91 -13.75 -6.72
CA ARG A 31 5.74 -14.20 -5.96
C ARG A 31 5.33 -13.20 -4.89
N ILE A 32 6.27 -12.70 -4.08
CA ILE A 32 5.95 -11.75 -3.00
C ILE A 32 5.47 -10.40 -3.56
N CYS A 33 6.04 -9.92 -4.67
CA CYS A 33 5.55 -8.72 -5.35
C CYS A 33 4.15 -8.92 -5.94
N GLY A 34 3.87 -10.10 -6.50
CA GLY A 34 2.53 -10.47 -6.97
C GLY A 34 1.50 -10.51 -5.83
N GLN A 35 1.86 -11.08 -4.68
CA GLN A 35 1.03 -11.06 -3.48
C GLN A 35 0.75 -9.63 -3.02
N LEU A 36 1.78 -8.78 -2.94
CA LEU A 36 1.64 -7.37 -2.57
C LEU A 36 0.70 -6.61 -3.50
N ARG A 37 0.77 -6.86 -4.82
CA ARG A 37 -0.17 -6.29 -5.81
C ARG A 37 -1.62 -6.67 -5.50
N VAL A 38 -1.88 -7.96 -5.28
CA VAL A 38 -3.23 -8.48 -5.01
C VAL A 38 -3.77 -7.89 -3.71
N ARG A 39 -2.96 -7.89 -2.64
CA ARG A 39 -3.34 -7.33 -1.34
C ARG A 39 -3.67 -5.85 -1.41
N ARG A 40 -2.85 -5.06 -2.12
CA ARG A 40 -3.14 -3.63 -2.33
C ARG A 40 -4.47 -3.43 -3.06
N LYS A 41 -4.74 -4.22 -4.10
CA LYS A 41 -5.98 -4.13 -4.86
C LYS A 41 -7.20 -4.45 -3.97
N GLN A 42 -7.15 -5.56 -3.24
CA GLN A 42 -8.22 -5.98 -2.32
C GLN A 42 -8.47 -4.92 -1.24
N LEU A 43 -7.42 -4.36 -0.65
CA LEU A 43 -7.55 -3.26 0.31
C LEU A 43 -8.27 -2.04 -0.28
N LEU A 44 -7.93 -1.66 -1.51
CA LEU A 44 -8.54 -0.49 -2.16
C LEU A 44 -10.02 -0.72 -2.48
N GLU A 45 -10.44 -1.96 -2.73
CA GLU A 45 -11.84 -2.31 -2.97
C GLU A 45 -12.72 -2.04 -1.74
N TYR A 46 -12.18 -2.17 -0.51
CA TYR A 46 -12.94 -1.83 0.70
C TYR A 46 -13.38 -0.37 0.76
N PHE A 47 -12.64 0.57 0.17
CA PHE A 47 -13.03 1.99 0.18
C PHE A 47 -14.24 2.31 -0.71
N SER A 48 -14.68 1.35 -1.54
CA SER A 48 -15.87 1.50 -2.37
C SER A 48 -17.17 1.11 -1.65
N ASN A 49 -17.09 0.48 -0.47
CA ASN A 49 -18.24 -0.02 0.27
C ASN A 49 -18.18 0.40 1.75
N ALA A 50 -19.20 1.12 2.23
CA ALA A 50 -19.27 1.58 3.62
C ALA A 50 -19.76 0.49 4.60
N SER A 51 -20.26 -0.63 4.10
CA SER A 51 -20.83 -1.73 4.89
C SER A 51 -19.85 -2.87 5.18
N ASN A 52 -18.56 -2.64 4.97
CA ASN A 52 -17.53 -3.63 5.25
C ASN A 52 -17.40 -3.90 6.75
N ASP A 53 -17.08 -5.14 7.09
CA ASP A 53 -16.69 -5.51 8.45
C ASP A 53 -15.32 -4.90 8.80
N LEU A 54 -15.27 -4.13 9.88
CA LEU A 54 -14.06 -3.40 10.27
C LEU A 54 -12.90 -4.34 10.59
N LYS A 55 -13.19 -5.50 11.19
CA LYS A 55 -12.16 -6.48 11.51
C LYS A 55 -11.49 -7.00 10.23
N SER A 56 -12.28 -7.33 9.22
CA SER A 56 -11.78 -7.80 7.92
C SER A 56 -10.91 -6.74 7.23
N VAL A 57 -11.31 -5.46 7.29
CA VAL A 57 -10.53 -4.34 6.75
C VAL A 57 -9.19 -4.19 7.49
N ASP A 58 -9.20 -4.25 8.81
CA ASP A 58 -8.00 -4.14 9.64
C ASP A 58 -7.03 -5.30 9.39
N ASP A 59 -7.52 -6.53 9.30
CA ASP A 59 -6.70 -7.72 9.05
C ASP A 59 -6.02 -7.62 7.66
N ASP A 60 -6.76 -7.30 6.59
CA ASP A 60 -6.20 -7.12 5.25
C ASP A 60 -5.25 -5.92 5.15
N PHE A 61 -5.55 -4.84 5.89
CA PHE A 61 -4.67 -3.66 5.95
C PHE A 61 -3.32 -4.01 6.59
N ASN A 62 -3.35 -4.75 7.71
CA ASN A 62 -2.14 -5.21 8.39
C ASN A 62 -1.31 -6.15 7.51
N GLU A 63 -1.95 -7.05 6.77
CA GLU A 63 -1.26 -7.96 5.85
C GLU A 63 -0.63 -7.22 4.66
N TYR A 64 -1.31 -6.20 4.11
CA TYR A 64 -0.72 -5.31 3.12
C TYR A 64 0.50 -4.56 3.68
N LEU A 65 0.38 -3.97 4.87
CA LEU A 65 1.48 -3.23 5.50
C LEU A 65 2.66 -4.12 5.85
N ALA A 66 2.43 -5.36 6.28
CA ALA A 66 3.50 -6.31 6.60
C ALA A 66 4.37 -6.60 5.36
N LEU A 67 3.75 -6.78 4.19
CA LEU A 67 4.49 -6.95 2.92
C LEU A 67 5.12 -5.65 2.45
N PHE A 68 4.38 -4.53 2.51
CA PHE A 68 4.85 -3.23 2.07
C PHE A 68 6.03 -2.71 2.92
N ALA A 69 6.11 -3.11 4.19
CA ALA A 69 7.22 -2.76 5.07
C ALA A 69 8.59 -3.16 4.51
N GLY A 70 8.70 -4.21 3.67
CA GLY A 70 9.95 -4.56 3.00
C GLY A 70 10.49 -3.48 2.04
N PHE A 71 9.61 -2.60 1.53
CA PHE A 71 9.97 -1.44 0.72
C PHE A 71 10.39 -0.22 1.54
N ILE A 72 10.23 -0.26 2.86
CA ILE A 72 10.50 0.88 3.75
C ILE A 72 11.62 0.56 4.74
N VAL A 73 11.47 -0.57 5.45
CA VAL A 73 12.32 -0.98 6.56
C VAL A 73 13.46 -1.87 6.03
N PRO A 74 14.72 -1.46 6.16
CA PRO A 74 15.85 -2.32 5.83
C PRO A 74 15.97 -3.47 6.84
N ILE A 75 16.28 -4.65 6.31
CA ILE A 75 16.55 -5.85 7.10
C ILE A 75 18.03 -6.18 6.93
N GLY A 76 18.77 -6.01 8.01
CA GLY A 76 20.19 -6.36 8.12
C GLY A 76 20.41 -7.75 8.71
N PRO A 77 21.68 -8.15 8.89
CA PRO A 77 22.05 -9.47 9.42
C PRO A 77 21.50 -9.75 10.82
N SER A 78 21.29 -8.71 11.63
CA SER A 78 20.82 -8.77 13.02
C SER A 78 19.35 -8.32 13.19
N GLY A 79 18.61 -8.17 12.09
CA GLY A 79 17.21 -7.77 12.10
C GLY A 79 16.97 -6.38 11.51
N ARG A 80 15.98 -5.65 12.02
CA ARG A 80 15.62 -4.32 11.50
C ARG A 80 16.73 -3.31 11.79
N GLU A 81 17.17 -2.62 10.75
CA GLU A 81 18.10 -1.50 10.88
C GLU A 81 17.32 -0.18 10.97
N TYR A 82 17.53 0.57 12.05
CA TYR A 82 16.91 1.87 12.24
C TYR A 82 17.83 2.97 11.67
N GLY A 83 17.24 4.00 11.03
CA GLY A 83 18.00 5.14 10.50
C GLY A 83 18.44 5.03 9.04
N ALA A 84 18.14 3.92 8.36
CA ALA A 84 18.32 3.77 6.92
C ALA A 84 16.99 3.42 6.23
N ALA A 85 16.85 3.76 4.96
CA ALA A 85 15.71 3.35 4.13
C ALA A 85 16.02 2.04 3.40
N SER A 86 14.99 1.22 3.14
CA SER A 86 15.12 0.06 2.27
C SER A 86 15.64 0.45 0.89
N LYS A 87 16.52 -0.38 0.32
CA LYS A 87 17.05 -0.21 -1.05
C LYS A 87 15.94 -0.26 -2.11
N LEU A 88 14.76 -0.78 -1.77
CA LEU A 88 13.61 -0.85 -2.66
C LEU A 88 12.75 0.42 -2.66
N ALA A 89 12.94 1.32 -1.69
CA ALA A 89 12.15 2.55 -1.55
C ALA A 89 12.07 3.42 -2.82
N PRO A 90 13.17 3.65 -3.59
CA PRO A 90 13.10 4.51 -4.78
C PRO A 90 12.55 3.81 -6.03
N LEU A 91 12.26 2.51 -5.99
CA LEU A 91 11.96 1.73 -7.20
C LEU A 91 10.54 1.92 -7.74
N LEU A 92 9.61 2.42 -6.92
CA LEU A 92 8.21 2.57 -7.27
C LEU A 92 7.73 3.99 -7.02
N ARG A 93 7.00 4.55 -8.00
CA ARG A 93 6.28 5.81 -7.84
C ARG A 93 4.84 5.51 -7.43
N PHE A 94 4.41 6.14 -6.34
CA PHE A 94 3.01 6.16 -5.92
C PHE A 94 2.42 7.53 -6.20
N ARG A 95 1.26 7.58 -6.87
CA ARG A 95 0.49 8.81 -7.06
C ARG A 95 -0.84 8.70 -6.32
N TRP A 96 -1.20 9.78 -5.63
CA TRP A 96 -2.42 9.87 -4.84
C TRP A 96 -3.09 11.21 -5.09
N ALA A 97 -4.39 11.21 -5.37
CA ALA A 97 -5.21 12.41 -5.39
C ALA A 97 -5.26 13.04 -3.98
N ASN A 98 -5.68 14.30 -3.90
CA ASN A 98 -5.84 15.04 -2.66
C ASN A 98 -7.33 15.09 -2.26
N SER A 99 -7.64 14.90 -0.98
CA SER A 99 -9.03 14.95 -0.48
C SER A 99 -9.62 16.37 -0.48
N MET A 100 -8.79 17.41 -0.51
CA MET A 100 -9.20 18.81 -0.57
C MET A 100 -9.14 19.39 -1.99
N THR A 101 -8.09 19.05 -2.76
CA THR A 101 -7.84 19.67 -4.09
C THR A 101 -8.11 18.74 -5.27
N GLY A 102 -8.51 17.49 -5.04
CA GLY A 102 -8.89 16.56 -6.11
C GLY A 102 -7.70 15.96 -6.86
N PRO A 103 -7.81 15.69 -8.17
CA PRO A 103 -6.82 14.92 -8.94
C PRO A 103 -5.53 15.69 -9.25
N THR A 104 -5.40 16.95 -8.83
CA THR A 104 -4.14 17.70 -8.92
C THR A 104 -3.15 17.12 -7.90
N ALA A 105 -2.37 16.13 -8.31
CA ALA A 105 -1.24 15.63 -7.54
C ALA A 105 0.02 15.62 -8.41
N VAL A 106 1.06 16.31 -7.92
CA VAL A 106 2.44 16.33 -8.45
C VAL A 106 3.06 14.93 -8.36
#